data_AF-A0A9E7B3E3-F1
#
_entry.id   AF-A0A9E7B3E3-F1
#
_cell.length_a   1.000
_cell.length_b   1.000
_cell.length_c   1.000
_cell.angle_alpha   90.00
_cell.angle_beta   90.00
_cell.angle_gamma   90.00
#
_symmetry.space_group_name_H-M   'P 1'
#
loop_
_entity.id
_entity.type
_entity.pdbx_description
1 polymer ?
#
loop_
_entity_poly.entity_id
_entity_poly.type
_entity_poly.pdbx_seq_one_letter_code
_entity_poly.pdbx_strand_id
1 'polypeptide(L)'
;MKSLISLIVGLLLTSSIYGYCSVSGLEVFPSNQHIKQNSIFILEGYSTSQRIIADLNKKHSIYLKNGDRKINLIVSEILVGEFLLTQAILRPESELEAGLEYTMHIDSLPENEIFTRWNSLTNKRESPTYTILAGIDTLKPQIIQKPQELTKEYIEYGCGPSIHVVFSDSIIDSSEFLVKTTVKNLNTGEEISYYLQPYRNQIHVGHGMCSGAFILENGNEFEVEFSYMDSCGNLTQWIGERLKFTSPKQ
;
A
#
# COMPACT_ATOMS: atom_id res chain seq x y z
N MET A 1 34.85 -44.04 6.97
CA MET A 1 33.37 -43.98 7.12
C MET A 1 32.91 -42.84 8.04
N LYS A 2 33.45 -42.64 9.25
CA LYS A 2 33.02 -41.55 10.15
C LYS A 2 33.21 -40.14 9.56
N SER A 3 34.33 -39.85 8.89
CA SER A 3 34.54 -38.52 8.27
C SER A 3 33.67 -38.25 7.05
N LEU A 4 33.28 -39.29 6.31
CA LEU A 4 32.39 -39.17 5.14
C LEU A 4 30.96 -38.83 5.57
N ILE A 5 30.51 -39.41 6.70
CA ILE A 5 29.19 -39.12 7.29
C ILE A 5 29.15 -37.69 7.84
N SER A 6 30.22 -37.21 8.47
CA SER A 6 30.32 -35.81 8.94
C SER A 6 30.28 -34.80 7.78
N LEU A 7 30.89 -35.13 6.64
CA LEU A 7 30.87 -34.28 5.44
C LEU A 7 29.46 -34.22 4.82
N ILE A 8 28.75 -35.35 4.78
CA ILE A 8 27.37 -35.44 4.26
C ILE A 8 26.38 -34.68 5.16
N VAL A 9 26.52 -34.78 6.49
CA VAL A 9 25.69 -34.01 7.43
C VAL A 9 25.97 -32.50 7.33
N GLY A 10 27.22 -32.10 7.11
CA GLY A 10 27.57 -30.68 6.87
C GLY A 10 26.98 -30.11 5.57
N LEU A 11 26.90 -30.93 4.50
CA LEU A 11 26.31 -30.55 3.21
C LEU A 11 24.77 -30.53 3.22
N LEU A 12 24.12 -31.29 4.11
CA LEU A 12 22.65 -31.31 4.23
C LEU A 12 22.09 -30.17 5.09
N LEU A 13 22.93 -29.44 5.84
CA LEU A 13 22.53 -28.30 6.66
C LEU A 13 22.59 -26.95 5.93
N THR A 14 22.96 -26.92 4.64
CA THR A 14 22.90 -25.70 3.83
C THR A 14 21.55 -25.53 3.12
N SER A 15 20.48 -26.16 3.61
CA SER A 15 19.13 -25.82 3.18
C SER A 15 18.85 -24.38 3.62
N SER A 16 19.09 -23.46 2.70
CA SER A 16 18.74 -22.06 2.81
C SER A 16 17.28 -21.97 3.23
N ILE A 17 17.06 -21.52 4.46
CA ILE A 17 15.76 -21.15 5.00
C ILE A 17 15.36 -19.90 4.22
N TYR A 18 14.81 -20.09 3.03
CA TYR A 18 14.20 -19.01 2.27
C TYR A 18 13.02 -18.52 3.09
N GLY A 19 13.11 -17.28 3.58
CA GLY A 19 12.09 -16.67 4.41
C GLY A 19 10.72 -16.64 3.72
N TYR A 20 9.67 -16.50 4.53
CA TYR A 20 8.27 -16.42 4.14
C TYR A 20 7.90 -15.22 3.23
N CYS A 21 8.88 -14.38 2.87
CA CYS A 21 8.68 -13.16 2.06
C CYS A 21 8.65 -13.41 0.54
N SER A 22 8.52 -14.66 0.07
CA SER A 22 8.51 -15.00 -1.36
C SER A 22 7.15 -14.82 -2.05
N VAL A 23 6.09 -14.54 -1.29
CA VAL A 23 4.76 -14.30 -1.84
C VAL A 23 4.76 -12.95 -2.54
N SER A 24 4.29 -12.88 -3.78
CA SER A 24 4.00 -11.62 -4.48
C SER A 24 2.50 -11.37 -4.45
N GLY A 25 2.08 -10.12 -4.67
CA GLY A 25 0.66 -9.81 -4.61
C GLY A 25 0.32 -8.40 -5.08
N LEU A 26 -0.93 -8.28 -5.51
CA LEU A 26 -1.57 -7.02 -5.86
C LEU A 26 -2.72 -6.75 -4.88
N GLU A 27 -2.75 -5.54 -4.33
CA GLU A 27 -3.82 -5.08 -3.45
C GLU A 27 -4.39 -3.76 -3.96
N VAL A 28 -5.70 -3.57 -3.80
CA VAL A 28 -6.41 -2.41 -4.38
C VAL A 28 -7.23 -1.67 -3.34
N PHE A 29 -7.00 -0.38 -3.16
CA PHE A 29 -7.89 0.52 -2.42
C PHE A 29 -8.90 1.18 -3.37
N PRO A 30 -10.15 1.50 -2.94
CA PRO A 30 -10.75 1.26 -1.62
C PRO A 30 -11.08 -0.21 -1.34
N SER A 31 -11.30 -0.54 -0.07
CA SER A 31 -11.66 -1.90 0.36
C SER A 31 -13.15 -2.20 0.35
N ASN A 32 -13.96 -1.16 0.55
CA ASN A 32 -15.40 -1.19 0.44
C ASN A 32 -15.84 -1.43 -1.00
N GLN A 33 -16.79 -2.34 -1.16
CA GLN A 33 -17.39 -2.68 -2.44
C GLN A 33 -18.42 -1.63 -2.89
N HIS A 34 -18.90 -0.78 -1.99
CA HIS A 34 -19.81 0.32 -2.32
C HIS A 34 -19.04 1.63 -2.39
N ILE A 35 -18.97 2.21 -3.59
CA ILE A 35 -18.15 3.40 -3.86
C ILE A 35 -18.95 4.48 -4.60
N LYS A 36 -18.46 5.72 -4.61
CA LYS A 36 -19.11 6.86 -5.29
C LYS A 36 -18.70 6.96 -6.76
N GLN A 37 -19.43 7.75 -7.54
CA GLN A 37 -19.22 7.87 -8.98
C GLN A 37 -17.85 8.45 -9.37
N ASN A 38 -17.26 9.27 -8.49
CA ASN A 38 -15.96 9.91 -8.67
C ASN A 38 -14.82 9.21 -7.91
N SER A 39 -15.00 7.94 -7.54
CA SER A 39 -13.99 7.20 -6.78
C SER A 39 -12.68 7.05 -7.55
N ILE A 40 -11.58 7.06 -6.81
CA ILE A 40 -10.24 6.74 -7.29
C ILE A 40 -9.83 5.37 -6.75
N PHE A 41 -8.78 4.81 -7.31
CA PHE A 41 -8.20 3.55 -6.83
C PHE A 41 -6.71 3.70 -6.60
N ILE A 42 -6.18 2.95 -5.63
CA ILE A 42 -4.73 2.76 -5.52
C ILE A 42 -4.46 1.27 -5.68
N LEU A 43 -3.65 0.91 -6.67
CA LEU A 43 -3.16 -0.45 -6.85
C LEU A 43 -1.73 -0.53 -6.34
N GLU A 44 -1.50 -1.36 -5.33
CA GLU A 44 -0.18 -1.65 -4.76
C GLU A 44 0.31 -3.02 -5.24
N GLY A 45 1.59 -3.09 -5.58
CA GLY A 45 2.29 -4.32 -5.89
C GLY A 45 3.41 -4.58 -4.90
N TYR A 46 3.40 -5.77 -4.30
CA TYR A 46 4.42 -6.24 -3.38
C TYR A 46 5.43 -7.16 -4.07
N SER A 47 6.70 -7.03 -3.72
CA SER A 47 7.79 -7.91 -4.19
C SER A 47 7.88 -7.89 -5.72
N THR A 48 7.76 -9.03 -6.40
CA THR A 48 7.86 -9.10 -7.87
C THR A 48 6.71 -8.38 -8.58
N SER A 49 5.56 -8.19 -7.92
CA SER A 49 4.39 -7.51 -8.49
C SER A 49 4.59 -6.00 -8.68
N GLN A 50 5.63 -5.40 -8.08
CA GLN A 50 6.00 -4.00 -8.33
C GLN A 50 6.21 -3.68 -9.82
N ARG A 51 6.73 -4.65 -10.59
CA ARG A 51 6.92 -4.48 -12.04
C ARG A 51 5.60 -4.33 -12.79
N ILE A 52 4.53 -4.98 -12.33
CA ILE A 52 3.20 -4.85 -12.91
C ILE A 52 2.75 -3.40 -12.77
N ILE A 53 2.94 -2.81 -11.58
CA ILE A 53 2.60 -1.41 -11.31
C ILE A 53 3.37 -0.45 -12.23
N ALA A 54 4.68 -0.67 -12.40
CA ALA A 54 5.53 0.16 -13.27
C ALA A 54 5.14 0.07 -14.77
N ASP A 55 4.57 -1.06 -15.18
CA ASP A 55 4.17 -1.38 -16.55
C ASP A 55 2.65 -1.25 -16.84
N LEU A 56 1.87 -0.72 -15.88
CA LEU A 56 0.44 -0.45 -16.07
C LEU A 56 0.21 0.48 -17.28
N ASN A 57 -0.77 0.11 -18.11
CA ASN A 57 -1.11 0.74 -19.39
C ASN A 57 0.03 0.83 -20.42
N LYS A 58 1.18 0.19 -20.18
CA LYS A 58 2.25 -0.02 -21.16
C LYS A 58 2.25 -1.47 -21.65
N LYS A 59 2.17 -2.42 -20.72
CA LYS A 59 2.06 -3.86 -20.98
C LYS A 59 0.81 -4.49 -20.37
N HIS A 60 0.35 -3.91 -19.26
CA HIS A 60 -0.78 -4.41 -18.49
C HIS A 60 -1.92 -3.39 -18.52
N SER A 61 -2.86 -3.54 -19.43
CA SER A 61 -4.04 -2.65 -19.51
C SER A 61 -4.92 -2.86 -18.29
N ILE A 62 -5.29 -1.77 -17.61
CA ILE A 62 -6.13 -1.81 -16.41
C ILE A 62 -7.44 -1.04 -16.62
N TYR A 63 -8.56 -1.66 -16.27
CA TYR A 63 -9.90 -1.11 -16.54
C TYR A 63 -10.96 -1.66 -15.60
N LEU A 64 -12.09 -0.96 -15.53
CA LEU A 64 -13.34 -1.43 -14.94
C LEU A 64 -14.25 -1.98 -16.03
N LYS A 65 -14.95 -3.09 -15.75
CA LYS A 65 -15.82 -3.78 -16.71
C LYS A 65 -17.22 -4.02 -16.12
N ASN A 66 -18.24 -3.71 -16.91
CA ASN A 66 -19.65 -4.07 -16.67
C ASN A 66 -20.25 -4.61 -17.98
N GLY A 67 -20.53 -5.92 -18.07
CA GLY A 67 -20.93 -6.54 -19.33
C GLY A 67 -19.89 -6.32 -20.44
N ASP A 68 -20.31 -5.75 -21.57
CA ASP A 68 -19.41 -5.39 -22.69
C ASP A 68 -18.76 -4.01 -22.53
N ARG A 69 -19.21 -3.20 -21.57
CA ARG A 69 -18.66 -1.88 -21.30
C ARG A 69 -17.33 -2.01 -20.55
N LYS A 70 -16.30 -1.35 -21.07
CA LYS A 70 -15.00 -1.15 -20.42
C LYS A 70 -14.76 0.33 -20.19
N ILE A 71 -14.22 0.69 -19.03
CA ILE A 71 -13.78 2.03 -18.66
C ILE A 71 -12.32 1.91 -18.25
N ASN A 72 -11.39 2.47 -19.03
CA ASN A 72 -9.98 2.39 -18.67
C ASN A 72 -9.68 3.17 -17.38
N LEU A 73 -8.69 2.69 -16.63
CA LEU A 73 -8.15 3.39 -15.49
C LEU A 73 -6.85 4.09 -15.89
N ILE A 74 -6.85 5.42 -15.80
CA ILE A 74 -5.69 6.26 -16.08
C ILE A 74 -4.76 6.24 -14.87
N VAL A 75 -3.47 5.95 -15.10
CA VAL A 75 -2.42 6.06 -14.08
C VAL A 75 -2.06 7.53 -13.90
N SER A 76 -2.43 8.11 -12.76
CA SER A 76 -2.16 9.53 -12.47
C SER A 76 -0.83 9.77 -11.76
N GLU A 77 -0.38 8.81 -10.94
CA GLU A 77 0.88 8.90 -10.18
C GLU A 77 1.38 7.47 -9.92
N ILE A 78 2.69 7.27 -9.92
CA ILE A 78 3.34 6.04 -9.43
C ILE A 78 4.28 6.45 -8.30
N LEU A 79 4.16 5.77 -7.17
CA LEU A 79 4.99 5.98 -5.98
C LEU A 79 5.73 4.69 -5.67
N VAL A 80 7.06 4.77 -5.58
CA VAL A 80 7.93 3.65 -5.26
C VAL A 80 8.32 3.78 -3.79
N GLY A 81 7.95 2.78 -2.98
CA GLY A 81 8.38 2.68 -1.60
C GLY A 81 9.82 2.17 -1.50
N GLU A 82 10.41 2.29 -0.33
CA GLU A 82 11.81 1.94 -0.12
C GLU A 82 12.03 0.43 0.10
N PHE A 83 10.99 -0.31 0.51
CA PHE A 83 11.11 -1.75 0.77
C PHE A 83 10.03 -2.59 0.10
N LEU A 84 10.31 -2.99 -1.14
CA LEU A 84 9.53 -3.96 -1.92
C LEU A 84 8.05 -3.60 -2.15
N LEU A 85 7.70 -2.30 -2.12
CA LEU A 85 6.36 -1.80 -2.45
C LEU A 85 6.41 -0.77 -3.57
N THR A 86 5.43 -0.81 -4.45
CA THR A 86 5.17 0.23 -5.45
C THR A 86 3.67 0.35 -5.63
N GLN A 87 3.16 1.56 -5.75
CA GLN A 87 1.73 1.80 -5.95
C GLN A 87 1.46 2.74 -7.12
N ALA A 88 0.30 2.58 -7.74
CA ALA A 88 -0.22 3.48 -8.75
C ALA A 88 -1.57 4.05 -8.30
N ILE A 89 -1.74 5.36 -8.44
CA ILE A 89 -3.02 6.04 -8.29
C ILE A 89 -3.73 5.99 -9.64
N LEU A 90 -4.98 5.57 -9.61
CA LEU A 90 -5.78 5.25 -10.77
C LEU A 90 -7.09 6.03 -10.75
N ARG A 91 -7.46 6.59 -11.90
CA ARG A 91 -8.73 7.31 -12.07
C ARG A 91 -9.51 6.75 -13.27
N PRO A 92 -10.82 6.51 -13.15
CA PRO A 92 -11.64 6.21 -14.32
C PRO A 92 -11.50 7.29 -15.40
N GLU A 93 -11.35 6.88 -16.66
CA GLU A 93 -11.31 7.81 -17.80
C GLU A 93 -12.65 8.52 -18.05
N SER A 94 -13.74 7.96 -17.51
CA SER A 94 -15.09 8.49 -17.57
C SER A 94 -15.82 8.27 -16.25
N GLU A 95 -16.83 9.09 -15.97
CA GLU A 95 -17.69 8.94 -14.79
C GLU A 95 -18.32 7.56 -14.70
N LEU A 96 -18.37 7.01 -13.49
CA LEU A 96 -19.01 5.73 -13.21
C LEU A 96 -20.53 5.93 -13.08
N GLU A 97 -21.29 5.02 -13.68
CA GLU A 97 -22.75 5.09 -13.66
C GLU A 97 -23.31 4.45 -12.39
N ALA A 98 -24.16 5.21 -11.68
CA ALA A 98 -24.79 4.77 -10.45
C ALA A 98 -25.71 3.55 -10.67
N GLY A 99 -25.74 2.65 -9.68
CA GLY A 99 -26.55 1.42 -9.72
C GLY A 99 -25.93 0.28 -10.52
N LEU A 100 -24.82 0.51 -11.23
CA LEU A 100 -24.08 -0.54 -11.91
C LEU A 100 -23.00 -1.16 -11.02
N GLU A 101 -22.61 -2.37 -11.36
CA GLU A 101 -21.52 -3.10 -10.75
C GLU A 101 -20.35 -3.22 -11.74
N TYR A 102 -19.15 -2.84 -11.32
CA TYR A 102 -17.94 -2.93 -12.14
C TYR A 102 -16.91 -3.84 -11.49
N THR A 103 -16.34 -4.75 -12.27
CA THR A 103 -15.17 -5.55 -11.86
C THR A 103 -13.90 -4.93 -12.44
N MET A 104 -12.86 -4.79 -11.61
CA MET A 104 -11.55 -4.34 -12.06
C MET A 104 -10.76 -5.49 -12.67
N HIS A 105 -10.17 -5.24 -13.83
CA HIS A 105 -9.36 -6.20 -14.58
C HIS A 105 -7.99 -5.62 -14.92
N ILE A 106 -7.00 -6.51 -14.97
CA ILE A 106 -5.67 -6.25 -15.50
C ILE A 106 -5.39 -7.31 -16.56
N ASP A 107 -5.23 -6.89 -17.80
CA ASP A 107 -4.92 -7.80 -18.91
C ASP A 107 -3.43 -8.14 -18.93
N SER A 108 -3.10 -9.28 -19.53
CA SER A 108 -1.71 -9.73 -19.76
C SER A 108 -0.86 -9.86 -18.49
N LEU A 109 -1.47 -10.24 -17.37
CA LEU A 109 -0.72 -10.59 -16.16
C LEU A 109 0.17 -11.82 -16.40
N PRO A 110 1.37 -11.88 -15.79
CA PRO A 110 2.18 -13.11 -15.76
C PRO A 110 1.40 -14.31 -15.22
N GLU A 111 1.73 -15.53 -15.66
CA GLU A 111 0.99 -16.76 -15.26
C GLU A 111 0.92 -17.00 -13.74
N ASN A 112 1.92 -16.53 -13.00
CA ASN A 112 2.01 -16.67 -11.56
C ASN A 112 1.37 -15.52 -10.77
N GLU A 113 0.75 -14.56 -11.45
CA GLU A 113 0.15 -13.36 -10.84
C GLU A 113 -1.37 -13.45 -10.87
N ILE A 114 -1.97 -13.23 -9.70
CA ILE A 114 -3.42 -13.35 -9.51
C ILE A 114 -3.92 -12.03 -8.92
N PHE A 115 -4.75 -11.32 -9.68
CA PHE A 115 -5.42 -10.13 -9.18
C PHE A 115 -6.75 -10.49 -8.53
N THR A 116 -6.69 -10.76 -7.23
CA THR A 116 -7.87 -11.07 -6.39
C THR A 116 -7.74 -10.45 -5.00
N ARG A 117 -8.89 -10.11 -4.42
CA ARG A 117 -9.02 -9.62 -3.06
C ARG A 117 -9.64 -10.69 -2.16
N TRP A 118 -9.23 -10.72 -0.89
CA TRP A 118 -9.93 -11.48 0.13
C TRP A 118 -11.28 -10.83 0.46
N ASN A 119 -12.37 -11.59 0.33
CA ASN A 119 -13.70 -11.23 0.80
C ASN A 119 -13.95 -11.94 2.14
N SER A 120 -14.03 -11.17 3.22
CA SER A 120 -14.25 -11.69 4.58
C SER A 120 -15.67 -12.21 4.81
N LEU A 121 -16.65 -11.76 4.03
CA LEU A 121 -18.04 -12.23 4.12
C LEU A 121 -18.18 -13.63 3.52
N THR A 122 -17.51 -13.90 2.40
CA THR A 122 -17.56 -15.19 1.70
C THR A 122 -16.41 -16.13 2.06
N ASN A 123 -15.38 -15.63 2.75
CA ASN A 123 -14.12 -16.30 3.06
C ASN A 123 -13.42 -16.86 1.80
N LYS A 124 -13.41 -16.08 0.72
CA LYS A 124 -12.83 -16.46 -0.57
C LYS A 124 -12.03 -15.32 -1.18
N ARG A 125 -11.07 -15.69 -2.04
CA ARG A 125 -10.41 -14.75 -2.97
C ARG A 125 -11.32 -14.54 -4.17
N GLU A 126 -11.68 -13.30 -4.43
CA GLU A 126 -12.61 -12.89 -5.48
C GLU A 126 -12.03 -11.74 -6.30
N SER A 127 -12.53 -11.55 -7.51
CA SER A 127 -12.16 -10.38 -8.31
C SER A 127 -12.62 -9.09 -7.62
N PRO A 128 -11.82 -8.01 -7.65
CA PRO A 128 -12.23 -6.73 -7.07
C PRO A 128 -13.44 -6.16 -7.83
N THR A 129 -14.59 -6.15 -7.17
CA THR A 129 -15.87 -5.74 -7.75
C THR A 129 -16.51 -4.66 -6.89
N TYR A 130 -17.11 -3.67 -7.55
CA TYR A 130 -17.63 -2.46 -6.91
C TYR A 130 -19.04 -2.12 -7.42
N THR A 131 -19.98 -1.92 -6.50
CA THR A 131 -21.28 -1.33 -6.76
C THR A 131 -21.20 0.19 -6.64
N ILE A 132 -21.67 0.90 -7.66
CA ILE A 132 -21.61 2.36 -7.71
C ILE A 132 -22.85 2.96 -7.05
N LEU A 133 -22.64 3.73 -5.98
CA LEU A 133 -23.67 4.51 -5.30
C LEU A 133 -23.90 5.83 -6.03
N ALA A 134 -25.15 6.28 -6.05
CA ALA A 134 -25.49 7.59 -6.61
C ALA A 134 -24.81 8.74 -5.86
N GLY A 135 -24.41 9.75 -6.64
CA GLY A 135 -23.79 10.98 -6.16
C GLY A 135 -22.25 10.93 -6.20
N ILE A 136 -21.70 12.14 -6.13
CA ILE A 136 -20.27 12.38 -5.99
C ILE A 136 -19.95 12.82 -4.57
N ASP A 137 -18.76 12.49 -4.09
CA ASP A 137 -18.23 13.04 -2.84
C ASP A 137 -17.18 14.10 -3.15
N THR A 138 -17.38 15.31 -2.61
CA THR A 138 -16.44 16.43 -2.76
C THR A 138 -15.97 16.95 -1.40
N LEU A 139 -16.36 16.29 -0.31
CA LEU A 139 -15.95 16.66 1.04
C LEU A 139 -14.55 16.12 1.28
N LYS A 140 -13.70 16.93 1.90
CA LYS A 140 -12.33 16.54 2.19
C LYS A 140 -12.24 15.97 3.61
N PRO A 141 -11.33 15.01 3.86
CA PRO A 141 -11.03 14.54 5.22
C PRO A 141 -10.67 15.71 6.14
N GLN A 142 -11.23 15.74 7.34
CA GLN A 142 -11.00 16.82 8.29
C GLN A 142 -9.98 16.43 9.35
N ILE A 143 -8.90 17.20 9.46
CA ILE A 143 -7.90 17.04 10.51
C ILE A 143 -8.43 17.67 11.80
N ILE A 144 -8.67 16.84 12.82
CA ILE A 144 -9.14 17.29 14.14
C ILE A 144 -7.97 17.65 15.03
N GLN A 145 -6.88 16.88 14.94
CA GLN A 145 -5.68 17.10 15.72
C GLN A 145 -4.44 16.84 14.87
N LYS A 146 -3.37 17.62 15.12
CA LYS A 146 -2.04 17.33 14.59
C LYS A 146 -1.61 15.92 15.04
N PRO A 147 -1.14 15.05 14.13
CA PRO A 147 -0.55 13.76 14.49
C PRO A 147 0.53 13.91 15.56
N GLN A 148 0.68 12.91 16.42
CA GLN A 148 1.68 12.86 17.48
C GLN A 148 2.42 11.54 17.42
N GLU A 149 3.73 11.54 17.64
CA GLU A 149 4.50 10.30 17.84
C GLU A 149 3.96 9.59 19.09
N LEU A 150 3.50 8.35 18.92
CA LEU A 150 2.94 7.52 20.00
C LEU A 150 3.98 6.55 20.53
N THR A 151 4.64 5.80 19.64
CA THR A 151 5.62 4.79 20.00
C THR A 151 6.60 4.51 18.87
N LYS A 152 7.72 3.88 19.21
CA LYS A 152 8.73 3.35 18.29
C LYS A 152 8.84 1.86 18.50
N GLU A 153 8.69 1.11 17.43
CA GLU A 153 8.63 -0.34 17.44
C GLU A 153 9.80 -0.89 16.63
N TYR A 154 10.61 -1.71 17.28
CA TYR A 154 11.60 -2.57 16.66
C TYR A 154 11.34 -3.98 17.17
N ILE A 155 10.82 -4.85 16.31
CA ILE A 155 10.46 -6.22 16.69
C ILE A 155 11.19 -7.17 15.77
N GLU A 156 12.09 -7.98 16.33
CA GLU A 156 12.82 -8.99 15.58
C GLU A 156 11.95 -10.21 15.29
N TYR A 157 12.00 -10.65 14.04
CA TYR A 157 11.39 -11.90 13.60
C TYR A 157 12.39 -12.69 12.76
N GLY A 158 12.06 -13.95 12.46
CA GLY A 158 12.96 -14.84 11.73
C GLY A 158 13.31 -14.40 10.31
N CYS A 159 12.51 -13.53 9.67
CA CYS A 159 12.74 -13.05 8.30
C CYS A 159 13.29 -11.61 8.24
N GLY A 160 13.64 -11.02 9.39
CA GLY A 160 14.01 -9.62 9.52
C GLY A 160 13.13 -8.87 10.52
N PRO A 161 13.52 -7.66 10.95
CA PRO A 161 12.73 -6.88 11.89
C PRO A 161 11.52 -6.21 11.23
N SER A 162 10.49 -6.00 12.02
CA SER A 162 9.47 -4.98 11.76
C SER A 162 9.91 -3.70 12.46
N ILE A 163 9.97 -2.58 11.73
CA ILE A 163 10.46 -1.29 12.21
C ILE A 163 9.42 -0.23 11.89
N HIS A 164 8.82 0.36 12.91
CA HIS A 164 7.83 1.43 12.73
C HIS A 164 8.01 2.54 13.76
N VAL A 165 7.70 3.76 13.33
CA VAL A 165 7.28 4.83 14.23
C VAL A 165 5.79 5.03 14.05
N VAL A 166 5.06 4.95 15.15
CA VAL A 166 3.60 4.97 15.15
C VAL A 166 3.14 6.36 15.52
N PHE A 167 2.32 6.96 14.67
CA PHE A 167 1.72 8.28 14.90
C PHE A 167 0.22 8.16 15.12
N SER A 168 -0.36 9.10 15.88
CA SER A 168 -1.80 9.19 16.05
C SER A 168 -2.47 9.66 14.76
N ASP A 169 -3.59 9.03 14.42
CA ASP A 169 -4.47 9.47 13.35
C ASP A 169 -5.75 10.05 13.93
N SER A 170 -6.06 11.31 13.63
CA SER A 170 -7.18 12.04 14.24
C SER A 170 -7.96 12.79 13.17
N ILE A 171 -8.54 12.02 12.28
CA ILE A 171 -9.27 12.46 11.10
C ILE A 171 -10.74 12.08 11.20
N ILE A 172 -11.60 12.94 10.67
CA ILE A 172 -13.00 12.62 10.41
C ILE A 172 -13.23 12.61 8.91
N ASP A 173 -13.70 11.47 8.42
CA ASP A 173 -14.21 11.30 7.05
C ASP A 173 -15.34 10.26 7.06
N SER A 174 -16.32 10.39 6.16
CA SER A 174 -17.40 9.39 6.01
C SER A 174 -17.03 8.23 5.09
N SER A 175 -15.95 8.39 4.32
CA SER A 175 -15.42 7.45 3.36
C SER A 175 -14.14 6.81 3.89
N GLU A 176 -13.72 5.70 3.26
CA GLU A 176 -12.36 5.21 3.48
C GLU A 176 -11.34 6.24 3.00
N PHE A 177 -10.20 6.32 3.68
CA PHE A 177 -9.13 7.24 3.34
C PHE A 177 -7.75 6.61 3.49
N LEU A 178 -6.78 7.26 2.87
CA LEU A 178 -5.35 6.96 2.96
C LEU A 178 -4.58 8.21 3.38
N VAL A 179 -3.40 7.99 3.94
CA VAL A 179 -2.51 9.05 4.40
C VAL A 179 -1.30 9.13 3.47
N LYS A 180 -1.22 10.17 2.64
CA LYS A 180 0.00 10.51 1.93
C LYS A 180 1.03 10.96 2.97
N THR A 181 1.97 10.07 3.22
CA THR A 181 3.05 10.25 4.17
C THR A 181 4.29 10.59 3.37
N THR A 182 4.90 11.74 3.67
CA THR A 182 6.18 12.12 3.07
C THR A 182 7.23 12.10 4.16
N VAL A 183 8.25 11.25 4.01
CA VAL A 183 9.36 11.11 4.95
C VAL A 183 10.61 11.66 4.31
N LYS A 184 11.31 12.53 5.03
CA LYS A 184 12.62 13.05 4.66
C LYS A 184 13.67 12.56 5.64
N ASN A 185 14.70 11.90 5.13
CA ASN A 185 15.89 11.58 5.90
C ASN A 185 16.76 12.85 6.03
N LEU A 186 17.00 13.32 7.25
CA LEU A 186 17.76 14.54 7.49
C LEU A 186 19.27 14.35 7.29
N ASN A 187 19.74 13.11 7.38
CA ASN A 187 21.15 12.77 7.17
C ASN A 187 21.50 12.74 5.67
N THR A 188 20.63 12.16 4.82
CA THR A 188 20.88 12.05 3.37
C THR A 188 20.23 13.16 2.55
N GLY A 189 19.17 13.78 3.09
CA GLY A 189 18.33 14.75 2.38
C GLY A 189 17.31 14.11 1.43
N GLU A 190 17.29 12.78 1.31
CA GLU A 190 16.34 12.05 0.48
C GLU A 190 14.92 12.14 1.05
N GLU A 191 13.95 12.19 0.15
CA GLU A 191 12.54 12.37 0.48
C GLU A 191 11.69 11.42 -0.37
N ILE A 192 10.84 10.65 0.29
CA ILE A 192 9.94 9.69 -0.34
C ILE A 192 8.52 9.95 0.15
N SER A 193 7.56 9.85 -0.77
CA SER A 193 6.13 9.91 -0.46
C SER A 193 5.46 8.58 -0.76
N TYR A 194 4.58 8.14 0.13
CA TYR A 194 3.78 6.94 -0.05
C TYR A 194 2.41 7.08 0.62
N TYR A 195 1.41 6.32 0.18
CA TYR A 195 0.07 6.34 0.79
C TYR A 195 -0.04 5.16 1.75
N LEU A 196 -0.32 5.45 3.01
CA LEU A 196 -0.48 4.45 4.05
C LEU A 196 -1.96 4.29 4.39
N GLN A 197 -2.39 3.05 4.60
CA GLN A 197 -3.70 2.79 5.20
C GLN A 197 -3.58 2.87 6.73
N PRO A 198 -4.32 3.77 7.40
CA PRO A 198 -4.35 3.80 8.85
C PRO A 198 -4.88 2.48 9.43
N TYR A 199 -4.37 2.11 10.59
CA TYR A 199 -4.87 0.97 11.34
C TYR A 199 -5.21 1.39 12.77
N ARG A 200 -6.48 1.20 13.19
CA ARG A 200 -6.95 1.54 14.55
C ARG A 200 -6.58 2.96 14.99
N ASN A 201 -6.81 3.94 14.12
CA ASN A 201 -6.47 5.36 14.34
C ASN A 201 -4.97 5.61 14.54
N GLN A 202 -4.13 4.83 13.87
CA GLN A 202 -2.68 4.98 13.89
C GLN A 202 -2.12 4.94 12.48
N ILE A 203 -1.06 5.72 12.27
CA ILE A 203 -0.26 5.72 11.05
C ILE A 203 1.07 5.07 11.38
N HIS A 204 1.36 3.96 10.72
CA HIS A 204 2.57 3.16 10.93
C HIS A 204 3.60 3.52 9.87
N VAL A 205 4.58 4.36 10.22
CA VAL A 205 5.62 4.83 9.30
C VAL A 205 6.84 3.91 9.43
N GLY A 206 7.17 3.20 8.36
CA GLY A 206 8.30 2.27 8.34
C GLY A 206 8.01 1.06 7.47
N HIS A 207 8.39 -0.12 7.97
CA HIS A 207 8.21 -1.38 7.28
C HIS A 207 8.02 -2.59 8.19
N GLY A 208 7.29 -3.58 7.69
CA GLY A 208 7.22 -4.91 8.30
C GLY A 208 8.43 -5.78 7.93
N MET A 209 8.37 -7.05 8.30
CA MET A 209 9.46 -8.02 8.05
C MET A 209 9.83 -8.18 6.57
N CYS A 210 8.84 -8.04 5.68
CA CYS A 210 8.97 -8.43 4.27
C CYS A 210 8.82 -7.25 3.30
N SER A 211 8.19 -6.16 3.73
CA SER A 211 7.94 -4.99 2.91
C SER A 211 7.52 -3.79 3.73
N GLY A 212 7.61 -2.61 3.12
CA GLY A 212 7.09 -1.38 3.65
C GLY A 212 7.44 -0.18 2.79
N ALA A 213 6.81 0.94 3.12
CA ALA A 213 6.96 2.16 2.36
C ALA A 213 8.29 2.86 2.66
N PHE A 214 8.81 2.73 3.89
CA PHE A 214 9.95 3.52 4.36
C PHE A 214 10.98 2.66 5.08
N ILE A 215 12.26 2.89 4.82
CA ILE A 215 13.38 2.28 5.54
C ILE A 215 13.90 3.29 6.57
N LEU A 216 13.73 2.97 7.86
CA LEU A 216 14.15 3.83 8.97
C LEU A 216 15.50 3.35 9.53
N GLU A 217 16.58 3.70 8.84
CA GLU A 217 17.94 3.32 9.23
C GLU A 217 18.28 3.75 10.67
N ASN A 218 18.89 2.83 11.43
CA ASN A 218 19.21 3.07 12.83
C ASN A 218 20.20 4.24 13.01
N GLY A 219 19.83 5.20 13.86
CA GLY A 219 20.65 6.37 14.18
C GLY A 219 20.39 7.60 13.31
N ASN A 220 19.53 7.48 12.29
CA ASN A 220 19.13 8.62 11.46
C ASN A 220 18.01 9.44 12.11
N GLU A 221 17.96 10.72 11.72
CA GLU A 221 16.90 11.65 12.06
C GLU A 221 16.03 11.91 10.83
N PHE A 222 14.73 12.08 11.05
CA PHE A 222 13.75 12.20 9.98
C PHE A 222 12.75 13.31 10.25
N GLU A 223 12.16 13.82 9.18
CA GLU A 223 10.96 14.65 9.21
C GLU A 223 9.83 13.93 8.47
N VAL A 224 8.60 14.05 8.99
CA VAL A 224 7.40 13.50 8.33
C VAL A 224 6.26 14.51 8.28
N GLU A 225 5.49 14.47 7.21
CA GLU A 225 4.19 15.13 7.07
C GLU A 225 3.12 14.17 6.57
N PHE A 226 1.87 14.50 6.91
CA PHE A 226 0.71 13.66 6.66
C PHE A 226 -0.39 14.46 5.97
N SER A 227 -0.65 14.16 4.70
CA SER A 227 -1.83 14.63 3.97
C SER A 227 -2.84 13.50 3.82
N TYR A 228 -4.12 13.82 3.74
CA TYR A 228 -5.21 12.84 3.83
C TYR A 228 -6.07 12.87 2.58
N MET A 229 -6.28 11.69 1.99
CA MET A 229 -7.05 11.53 0.76
C MET A 229 -8.13 10.47 0.95
N ASP A 230 -9.38 10.83 0.70
CA ASP A 230 -10.48 9.87 0.71
C ASP A 230 -10.50 8.98 -0.55
N SER A 231 -11.44 8.03 -0.58
CA SER A 231 -11.68 7.15 -1.73
C SER A 231 -12.18 7.85 -2.99
N CYS A 232 -12.51 9.14 -2.92
CA CYS A 232 -12.96 9.98 -4.02
C CYS A 232 -11.87 10.95 -4.52
N GLY A 233 -10.67 10.91 -3.92
CA GLY A 233 -9.53 11.74 -4.29
C GLY A 233 -9.58 13.16 -3.71
N ASN A 234 -10.46 13.43 -2.75
CA ASN A 234 -10.50 14.69 -2.03
C ASN A 234 -9.32 14.76 -1.05
N LEU A 235 -8.40 15.69 -1.31
CA LEU A 235 -7.16 15.83 -0.56
C LEU A 235 -7.22 17.00 0.43
N THR A 236 -6.93 16.69 1.68
CA THR A 236 -6.54 17.65 2.72
C THR A 236 -5.03 17.62 2.87
N GLN A 237 -4.39 18.68 2.37
CA GLN A 237 -2.94 18.85 2.47
C GLN A 237 -2.52 19.22 3.89
N TRP A 238 -1.38 18.70 4.32
CA TRP A 238 -0.71 19.19 5.51
C TRP A 238 -0.26 20.64 5.31
N ILE A 239 -0.58 21.51 6.27
CA ILE A 239 -0.17 22.93 6.24
C ILE A 239 0.72 23.32 7.43
N GLY A 240 1.00 22.37 8.33
CA GLY A 240 1.82 22.61 9.53
C GLY A 240 3.30 22.34 9.30
N GLU A 241 4.10 22.55 10.34
CA GLU A 241 5.49 22.09 10.34
C GLU A 241 5.56 20.55 10.35
N ARG A 242 6.55 20.02 9.62
CA ARG A 242 6.87 18.59 9.64
C ARG A 242 7.24 18.14 11.05
N LEU A 243 6.91 16.90 11.37
CA LEU A 243 7.20 16.29 12.65
C LEU A 243 8.59 15.66 12.59
N LYS A 244 9.47 16.04 13.52
CA LYS A 244 10.78 15.40 13.66
C LYS A 244 10.68 14.14 14.49
N PHE A 245 11.37 13.10 14.06
CA PHE A 245 11.49 11.84 14.80
C PHE A 245 12.84 11.17 14.51
N THR A 246 13.16 10.14 15.29
CA THR A 246 14.35 9.31 15.11
C THR A 246 13.94 7.89 14.78
N SER A 247 14.82 7.11 14.17
CA SER A 247 14.58 5.68 14.01
C SER A 247 14.28 4.99 15.36
N PRO A 248 13.50 3.89 15.37
CA PRO A 248 13.47 2.96 16.50
C PRO A 248 14.88 2.45 16.84
N LYS A 249 15.13 2.18 18.12
CA LYS A 249 16.40 1.61 18.59
C LYS A 249 16.30 0.09 18.63
N GLN A 250 17.39 -0.58 18.25
CA GLN A 250 17.61 -2.02 18.46
C GLN A 250 17.85 -2.34 19.93
#